data_AF-A0A8H3AXB1-F1
#
_entry.id   AF-A0A8H3AXB1-F1
#
_cell.length_a   1.000
_cell.length_b   1.000
_cell.length_c   1.000
_cell.angle_alpha   90.00
_cell.angle_beta   90.00
_cell.angle_gamma   90.00
#
_symmetry.space_group_name_H-M   'P 1'
#
loop_
_entity.id
_entity.type
_entity.pdbx_description
1 polymer ?
#
loop_
_entity_poly.entity_id
_entity_poly.type
_entity_poly.pdbx_seq_one_letter_code
_entity_poly.pdbx_strand_id
1 'polypeptide(L)'
;MSTAIPLPPPGNMFDEDEETRNAYARLLPLGDQREVAIRILGQMLIQAPTLNGRRRVAKCINQCETSQEVVELGEFHLGYFTKYFKALRTASAPPPLSFGELQLDLPVEAPITHAEAKKQGLMRDNYRCMLSGAVDDDAVESLPWLYAEVVANHAKVADTRCSLIVPEHIACEDIAGSINTSTSNIQTIPRLFGIANDFCPNQPAIFDLRNILTLEVGVQVCFKKFVIWLEPTGAVDNQYYIVRKEDYHYRDLPGVVTLSSTSPDLPLPDPKYLAFHAACARILKFSGASDFIISFLDEVEDTHVLSGDGSSGELLNHLLRAESLAVS
;
A
#
# COMPACT_ATOMS: atom_id res chain seq x y z
N MET A 1 -0.21 -19.86 10.26
CA MET A 1 0.58 -20.77 9.41
C MET A 1 1.36 -19.89 8.45
N SER A 2 2.66 -20.14 8.24
CA SER A 2 3.45 -19.30 7.33
C SER A 2 2.85 -19.38 5.92
N THR A 3 2.39 -18.25 5.39
CA THR A 3 1.89 -18.14 4.00
C THR A 3 3.03 -17.93 3.00
N ALA A 4 4.28 -18.02 3.45
CA ALA A 4 5.45 -17.82 2.61
C ALA A 4 5.56 -18.97 1.63
N ILE A 5 5.68 -18.65 0.34
CA ILE A 5 5.78 -19.64 -0.73
C ILE A 5 7.22 -19.58 -1.25
N PRO A 6 7.93 -20.71 -1.37
CA PRO A 6 9.19 -20.76 -2.12
C PRO A 6 8.99 -20.18 -3.52
N LEU A 7 10.03 -19.57 -4.08
CA LEU A 7 9.94 -19.09 -5.46
C LEU A 7 9.61 -20.27 -6.38
N PRO A 8 8.52 -20.20 -7.18
CA PRO A 8 8.14 -21.30 -8.04
C PRO A 8 9.25 -21.62 -9.05
N PRO A 9 9.34 -22.87 -9.52
CA PRO A 9 10.25 -23.19 -10.61
C PRO A 9 9.87 -22.37 -11.86
N PRO A 10 10.85 -21.99 -12.69
CA PRO A 10 10.64 -21.00 -13.75
C PRO A 10 9.62 -21.45 -14.80
N GLY A 11 9.47 -22.75 -15.08
CA GLY A 11 8.46 -23.26 -16.02
C GLY A 11 8.42 -22.47 -17.33
N ASN A 12 7.23 -22.01 -17.72
CA ASN A 12 7.01 -21.09 -18.86
C ASN A 12 6.86 -19.62 -18.39
N MET A 13 7.30 -19.30 -17.16
CA MET A 13 7.21 -17.94 -16.62
C MET A 13 8.20 -17.04 -17.36
N PHE A 14 7.68 -15.92 -17.86
CA PHE A 14 8.46 -14.88 -18.54
C PHE A 14 9.10 -15.34 -19.87
N ASP A 15 8.52 -16.32 -20.57
CA ASP A 15 9.03 -16.80 -21.87
C ASP A 15 9.20 -15.67 -22.89
N GLU A 16 8.29 -14.68 -22.87
CA GLU A 16 8.33 -13.50 -23.75
C GLU A 16 9.14 -12.33 -23.18
N ASP A 17 9.76 -12.47 -22.00
CA ASP A 17 10.53 -11.43 -21.31
C ASP A 17 11.87 -11.98 -20.81
N GLU A 18 12.86 -12.00 -21.71
CA GLU A 18 14.20 -12.51 -21.45
C GLU A 18 14.90 -11.78 -20.29
N GLU A 19 14.72 -10.47 -20.17
CA GLU A 19 15.31 -9.68 -19.09
C GLU A 19 14.80 -10.16 -17.71
N THR A 20 13.49 -10.36 -17.59
CA THR A 20 12.87 -10.88 -16.37
C THR A 20 13.25 -12.33 -16.11
N ARG A 21 13.26 -13.17 -17.14
CA ARG A 21 13.64 -14.58 -17.02
C ARG A 21 15.07 -14.74 -16.50
N ASN A 22 16.01 -13.94 -17.02
CA ASN A 22 17.40 -13.93 -16.56
C ASN A 22 17.51 -13.49 -15.10
N ALA A 23 16.79 -12.42 -14.72
CA ALA A 23 16.76 -11.96 -13.33
C ALA A 23 16.19 -13.03 -12.39
N TYR A 24 15.09 -13.68 -12.78
CA TYR A 24 14.45 -14.73 -11.99
C TYR A 24 15.36 -15.94 -11.82
N ALA A 25 16.06 -16.37 -12.88
CA ALA A 25 17.02 -17.47 -12.82
C ALA A 25 18.18 -17.21 -11.85
N ARG A 26 18.61 -15.95 -11.70
CA ARG A 26 19.63 -15.56 -10.71
C ARG A 26 19.17 -15.71 -9.26
N LEU A 27 17.87 -15.60 -8.99
CA LEU A 27 17.31 -15.68 -7.64
C LEU A 27 17.17 -17.12 -7.13
N LEU A 28 16.84 -18.07 -8.01
CA LEU A 28 16.59 -19.47 -7.65
C LEU A 28 17.72 -20.13 -6.84
N PRO A 29 19.00 -20.05 -7.22
CA PRO A 29 20.09 -20.67 -6.45
C PRO A 29 20.36 -19.99 -5.10
N LEU A 30 19.79 -18.80 -4.88
CA LEU A 30 19.94 -18.03 -3.64
C LEU A 30 18.80 -18.26 -2.65
N GLY A 31 17.81 -19.09 -2.97
CA GLY A 31 16.61 -19.29 -2.16
C GLY A 31 16.88 -19.61 -0.68
N ASP A 32 17.95 -20.37 -0.39
CA ASP A 32 18.32 -20.74 0.97
C ASP A 32 19.08 -19.64 1.73
N GLN A 33 19.61 -18.64 1.00
CA GLN A 33 20.35 -17.51 1.58
C GLN A 33 19.41 -16.35 1.85
N ARG A 34 19.15 -16.03 3.13
CA ARG A 34 18.24 -14.94 3.54
C ARG A 34 16.92 -15.01 2.78
N GLU A 35 16.24 -16.13 2.97
CA GLU A 35 15.05 -16.60 2.23
C GLU A 35 13.98 -15.51 2.00
N VAL A 36 13.73 -14.62 2.97
CA VAL A 36 12.75 -13.51 2.84
C VAL A 36 13.21 -12.45 1.83
N ALA A 37 14.48 -12.05 1.85
CA ALA A 37 15.03 -11.02 0.96
C ALA A 37 15.00 -11.47 -0.51
N ILE A 38 15.39 -12.71 -0.78
CA ILE A 38 15.34 -13.28 -2.13
C ILE A 38 13.90 -13.49 -2.61
N ARG A 39 13.01 -13.94 -1.73
CA ARG A 39 11.58 -14.04 -2.07
C ARG A 39 10.96 -12.68 -2.35
N ILE A 40 11.35 -11.60 -1.67
CA ILE A 40 10.90 -10.25 -1.99
C ILE A 40 11.23 -9.91 -3.44
N LEU A 41 12.48 -10.08 -3.87
CA LEU A 41 12.87 -9.80 -5.26
C LEU A 41 12.09 -10.63 -6.27
N GLY A 42 11.93 -11.93 -6.01
CA GLY A 42 11.20 -12.81 -6.90
C GLY A 42 9.72 -12.45 -6.98
N GLN A 43 9.09 -12.11 -5.85
CA GLN A 43 7.71 -11.65 -5.83
C GLN A 43 7.55 -10.26 -6.45
N MET A 44 8.54 -9.37 -6.37
CA MET A 44 8.52 -8.10 -7.10
C MET A 44 8.47 -8.31 -8.62
N LEU A 45 9.16 -9.33 -9.16
CA LEU A 45 9.06 -9.70 -10.58
C LEU A 45 7.69 -10.28 -10.93
N ILE A 46 7.18 -11.20 -10.10
CA ILE A 46 5.92 -11.90 -10.34
C ILE A 46 4.73 -10.93 -10.26
N GLN A 47 4.68 -10.14 -9.19
CA GLN A 47 3.52 -9.35 -8.78
C GLN A 47 3.53 -7.91 -9.30
N ALA A 48 4.57 -7.51 -10.04
CA ALA A 48 4.69 -6.17 -10.60
C ALA A 48 3.39 -5.73 -11.31
N PRO A 49 2.85 -4.54 -11.00
CA PRO A 49 1.58 -4.09 -11.56
C PRO A 49 1.69 -3.69 -13.04
N THR A 50 2.90 -3.47 -13.55
CA THR A 50 3.16 -3.10 -14.95
C THR A 50 4.37 -3.86 -15.51
N LEU A 51 4.36 -4.12 -16.82
CA LEU A 51 5.49 -4.75 -17.52
C LEU A 51 6.76 -3.89 -17.41
N ASN A 52 6.63 -2.57 -17.56
CA ASN A 52 7.77 -1.65 -17.39
C ASN A 52 8.35 -1.74 -15.98
N GLY A 53 7.50 -1.84 -14.96
CA GLY A 53 7.99 -1.96 -13.60
C GLY A 53 8.66 -3.30 -13.31
N ARG A 54 8.12 -4.39 -13.84
CA ARG A 54 8.77 -5.71 -13.82
C ARG A 54 10.17 -5.65 -14.44
N ARG A 55 10.30 -5.07 -15.63
CA ARG A 55 11.59 -4.94 -16.35
C ARG A 55 12.58 -4.07 -15.58
N ARG A 56 12.13 -3.00 -14.92
CA ARG A 56 13.01 -2.20 -14.04
C ARG A 56 13.58 -3.03 -12.89
N VAL A 57 12.73 -3.81 -12.21
CA VAL A 57 13.19 -4.72 -11.14
C VAL A 57 14.17 -5.75 -11.70
N ALA A 58 13.84 -6.35 -12.85
CA ALA A 58 14.70 -7.33 -13.51
C ALA A 58 16.07 -6.75 -13.86
N LYS A 59 16.09 -5.52 -14.39
CA LYS A 59 17.31 -4.78 -14.70
C LYS A 59 18.17 -4.56 -13.46
N CYS A 60 17.57 -4.10 -12.35
CA CYS A 60 18.30 -3.92 -11.09
C CYS A 60 18.98 -5.21 -10.62
N ILE A 61 18.27 -6.35 -10.68
CA ILE A 61 18.82 -7.67 -10.33
C ILE A 61 19.93 -8.08 -11.28
N ASN A 62 19.73 -7.90 -12.59
CA ASN A 62 20.69 -8.29 -13.61
C ASN A 62 21.98 -7.44 -13.59
N GLN A 63 21.91 -6.22 -13.07
CA GLN A 63 23.07 -5.33 -12.93
C GLN A 63 23.93 -5.61 -11.70
N CYS A 64 23.47 -6.43 -10.75
CA CYS A 64 24.33 -6.92 -9.66
C CYS A 64 25.47 -7.78 -10.25
N GLU A 65 26.71 -7.56 -9.85
CA GLU A 65 27.86 -8.35 -10.32
C GLU A 65 27.97 -9.67 -9.55
N THR A 66 27.63 -9.65 -8.27
CA THR A 66 27.77 -10.79 -7.36
C THR A 66 26.44 -11.27 -6.79
N SER A 67 26.40 -12.52 -6.31
CA SER A 67 25.25 -13.04 -5.55
C SER A 67 25.02 -12.26 -4.26
N GLN A 68 26.08 -11.75 -3.65
CA GLN A 68 26.02 -10.94 -2.44
C GLN A 68 25.27 -9.62 -2.68
N GLU A 69 25.54 -8.94 -3.81
CA GLU A 69 24.80 -7.74 -4.20
C GLU A 69 23.32 -8.01 -4.45
N VAL A 70 22.97 -9.19 -4.99
CA VAL A 70 21.56 -9.58 -5.16
C VAL A 70 20.87 -9.74 -3.80
N VAL A 71 21.55 -10.36 -2.83
CA VAL A 71 21.04 -10.46 -1.45
C VAL A 71 20.85 -9.06 -0.85
N GLU A 72 21.85 -8.19 -0.96
CA GLU A 72 21.80 -6.81 -0.45
C GLU A 72 20.68 -5.98 -1.09
N LEU A 73 20.43 -6.13 -2.39
CA LEU A 73 19.29 -5.53 -3.07
C LEU A 73 17.96 -6.01 -2.47
N GLY A 74 17.85 -7.30 -2.16
CA GLY A 74 16.68 -7.86 -1.47
C GLY A 74 16.50 -7.32 -0.05
N GLU A 75 17.60 -7.19 0.70
CA GLU A 75 17.59 -6.57 2.05
C GLU A 75 17.16 -5.11 2.00
N PHE A 76 17.65 -4.35 1.01
CA PHE A 76 17.27 -2.97 0.79
C PHE A 76 15.75 -2.85 0.57
N HIS A 77 15.19 -3.68 -0.31
CA HIS A 77 13.75 -3.66 -0.57
C HIS A 77 12.92 -4.12 0.63
N LEU A 78 13.40 -5.09 1.41
CA LEU A 78 12.78 -5.47 2.69
C LEU A 78 12.73 -4.29 3.65
N GLY A 79 13.86 -3.58 3.84
CA GLY A 79 13.92 -2.38 4.67
C GLY A 79 13.00 -1.27 4.15
N TYR A 80 12.93 -1.07 2.84
CA TYR A 80 12.02 -0.12 2.22
C TYR A 80 10.55 -0.48 2.47
N PHE A 81 10.17 -1.75 2.34
CA PHE A 81 8.83 -2.22 2.67
C PHE A 81 8.48 -2.03 4.15
N THR A 82 9.45 -2.20 5.06
CA THR A 82 9.25 -1.88 6.49
C THR A 82 8.94 -0.41 6.69
N LYS A 83 9.71 0.49 6.06
CA LYS A 83 9.45 1.95 6.09
C LYS A 83 8.07 2.26 5.49
N TYR A 84 7.72 1.63 4.37
CA TYR A 84 6.42 1.71 3.71
C TYR A 84 5.26 1.30 4.61
N PHE A 85 5.40 0.20 5.33
CA PHE A 85 4.35 -0.27 6.21
C PHE A 85 4.20 0.66 7.42
N LYS A 86 5.31 1.11 8.00
CA LYS A 86 5.32 2.09 9.10
C LYS A 86 4.62 3.38 8.68
N ALA A 87 4.97 3.90 7.51
CA ALA A 87 4.36 5.07 6.89
C ALA A 87 2.83 4.99 6.81
N LEU A 88 2.29 3.86 6.35
CA LEU A 88 0.85 3.63 6.26
C LEU A 88 0.17 3.59 7.64
N ARG A 89 0.80 2.95 8.63
CA ARG A 89 0.30 2.92 10.02
C ARG A 89 0.25 4.31 10.63
N THR A 90 1.33 5.10 10.46
CA THR A 90 1.48 6.43 11.05
C THR A 90 0.82 7.54 10.27
N ALA A 91 0.39 7.30 9.02
CA ALA A 91 -0.39 8.26 8.24
C ALA A 91 -1.71 8.51 8.98
N SER A 92 -1.70 9.53 9.85
CA SER A 92 -2.83 9.90 10.69
C SER A 92 -4.04 10.17 9.82
N ALA A 93 -5.16 9.54 10.18
CA ALA A 93 -6.44 10.10 9.85
C ALA A 93 -6.63 11.38 10.70
N PRO A 94 -7.41 12.37 10.24
CA PRO A 94 -7.54 13.63 10.94
C PRO A 94 -8.34 13.41 12.23
N PRO A 95 -8.34 14.36 13.19
CA PRO A 95 -9.37 14.38 14.22
C PRO A 95 -10.78 14.35 13.60
N PRO A 96 -11.80 13.88 14.34
CA PRO A 96 -13.20 13.98 13.91
C PRO A 96 -13.50 15.41 13.48
N LEU A 97 -14.22 15.55 12.37
CA LEU A 97 -14.64 16.87 11.91
C LEU A 97 -15.71 17.39 12.87
N SER A 98 -15.63 18.66 13.26
CA SER A 98 -16.78 19.35 13.82
C SER A 98 -17.68 19.73 12.64
N PHE A 99 -18.85 19.08 12.53
CA PHE A 99 -19.77 19.24 11.40
C PHE A 99 -20.43 20.62 11.30
N GLY A 100 -20.19 21.53 12.26
CA GLY A 100 -20.70 22.91 12.25
C GLY A 100 -20.26 23.77 11.06
N GLU A 101 -19.35 23.28 10.21
CA GLU A 101 -18.80 23.98 9.04
C GLU A 101 -19.18 23.33 7.69
N LEU A 102 -20.14 22.39 7.67
CA LEU A 102 -20.71 21.88 6.42
C LEU A 102 -21.63 22.90 5.74
N GLN A 103 -21.02 23.86 5.06
CA GLN A 103 -21.67 24.40 3.86
C GLN A 103 -21.83 23.26 2.86
N LEU A 104 -23.07 23.02 2.44
CA LEU A 104 -23.47 22.09 1.39
C LEU A 104 -22.85 22.42 0.02
N ASP A 105 -22.36 23.66 -0.14
CA ASP A 105 -21.69 24.14 -1.33
C ASP A 105 -20.19 24.34 -1.04
N LEU A 106 -19.39 23.30 -1.25
CA LEU A 106 -17.94 23.46 -1.37
C LEU A 106 -17.59 23.77 -2.83
N PRO A 107 -16.67 24.71 -3.09
CA PRO A 107 -16.07 24.87 -4.41
C PRO A 107 -15.39 23.56 -4.85
N VAL A 108 -15.42 23.27 -6.16
CA VAL A 108 -14.71 22.14 -6.84
C VAL A 108 -13.18 22.30 -6.78
N GLU A 109 -12.67 23.14 -5.89
CA GLU A 109 -11.25 23.38 -5.74
C GLU A 109 -10.60 22.18 -5.04
N ALA A 110 -9.38 21.89 -5.46
CA ALA A 110 -8.64 20.77 -4.96
C ALA A 110 -8.37 20.97 -3.45
N PRO A 111 -8.62 19.96 -2.60
CA PRO A 111 -8.51 20.10 -1.16
C PRO A 111 -7.09 20.50 -0.75
N ILE A 112 -7.00 21.43 0.19
CA ILE A 112 -5.74 21.94 0.75
C ILE A 112 -5.54 21.58 2.23
N THR A 113 -6.57 20.96 2.84
CA THR A 113 -6.50 20.45 4.21
C THR A 113 -7.03 19.02 4.28
N HIS A 114 -6.64 18.31 5.33
CA HIS A 114 -7.18 16.98 5.59
C HIS A 114 -8.70 17.05 5.86
N ALA A 115 -9.16 18.08 6.57
CA ALA A 115 -10.58 18.27 6.85
C ALA A 115 -11.40 18.36 5.55
N GLU A 116 -10.90 19.13 4.59
CA GLU A 116 -11.52 19.30 3.28
C GLU A 116 -11.50 18.01 2.46
N ALA A 117 -10.38 17.28 2.45
CA ALA A 117 -10.29 15.98 1.79
C ALA A 117 -11.27 14.95 2.39
N LYS A 118 -11.49 14.95 3.72
CA LYS A 118 -12.51 14.11 4.36
C LYS A 118 -13.92 14.51 3.98
N LYS A 119 -14.22 15.80 3.97
CA LYS A 119 -15.53 16.30 3.59
C LYS A 119 -15.87 15.95 2.14
N GLN A 120 -14.95 16.21 1.20
CA GLN A 120 -15.14 15.86 -0.21
C GLN A 120 -15.19 14.33 -0.42
N GLY A 121 -14.35 13.55 0.26
CA GLY A 121 -14.40 12.09 0.22
C GLY A 121 -15.75 11.53 0.68
N LEU A 122 -16.29 12.05 1.79
CA LEU A 122 -17.63 11.70 2.26
C LEU A 122 -18.72 12.08 1.24
N MET A 123 -18.67 13.28 0.67
CA MET A 123 -19.64 13.69 -0.36
C MET A 123 -19.58 12.81 -1.61
N ARG A 124 -18.37 12.44 -2.07
CA ARG A 124 -18.15 11.52 -3.19
C ARG A 124 -18.79 10.16 -2.90
N ASP A 125 -18.62 9.67 -1.67
CA ASP A 125 -18.96 8.30 -1.28
C ASP A 125 -20.35 8.17 -0.64
N ASN A 126 -21.21 9.19 -0.82
CA ASN A 126 -22.53 9.28 -0.19
C ASN A 126 -22.51 9.05 1.33
N TYR A 127 -21.51 9.62 2.00
CA TYR A 127 -21.25 9.53 3.43
C TYR A 127 -21.10 8.10 3.94
N ARG A 128 -20.53 7.21 3.12
CA ARG A 128 -20.39 5.78 3.43
C ARG A 128 -18.95 5.29 3.28
N CYS A 129 -18.61 4.28 4.06
CA CYS A 129 -17.45 3.45 3.80
C CYS A 129 -17.59 2.80 2.41
N MET A 130 -16.60 3.03 1.54
CA MET A 130 -16.63 2.52 0.16
C MET A 130 -16.65 1.00 0.08
N LEU A 131 -16.22 0.27 1.12
CA LEU A 131 -16.11 -1.19 1.12
C LEU A 131 -17.24 -1.89 1.88
N SER A 132 -17.65 -1.37 3.05
CA SER A 132 -18.70 -1.97 3.86
C SER A 132 -20.09 -1.37 3.62
N GLY A 133 -20.16 -0.19 3.00
CA GLY A 133 -21.40 0.58 2.88
C GLY A 133 -21.91 1.18 4.18
N ALA A 134 -21.20 1.01 5.31
CA ALA A 134 -21.56 1.61 6.59
C ALA A 134 -21.59 3.14 6.49
N VAL A 135 -22.61 3.75 7.07
CA VAL A 135 -22.83 5.20 7.08
C VAL A 135 -21.93 5.85 8.12
N ASP A 136 -21.34 6.99 7.79
CA ASP A 136 -20.51 7.78 8.70
C ASP A 136 -21.32 8.33 9.88
N ASP A 137 -20.87 8.04 11.10
CA ASP A 137 -21.56 8.39 12.35
C ASP A 137 -21.74 9.91 12.51
N ASP A 138 -20.65 10.67 12.36
CA ASP A 138 -20.68 12.13 12.45
C ASP A 138 -21.67 12.75 11.44
N ALA A 139 -21.76 12.18 10.23
CA ALA A 139 -22.71 12.62 9.21
C ALA A 139 -24.16 12.31 9.57
N VAL A 140 -24.42 11.17 10.22
CA VAL A 140 -25.77 10.80 10.69
C VAL A 140 -26.26 11.78 11.75
N GLU A 141 -25.40 12.16 12.69
CA GLU A 141 -25.75 13.14 13.74
C GLU A 141 -26.09 14.52 13.15
N SER A 142 -25.49 14.85 12.02
CA SER A 142 -25.49 16.21 11.46
C SER A 142 -26.47 16.41 10.30
N LEU A 143 -26.87 15.35 9.60
CA LEU A 143 -27.70 15.41 8.40
C LEU A 143 -29.06 14.72 8.65
N PRO A 144 -30.16 15.48 8.84
CA PRO A 144 -31.47 14.91 9.17
C PRO A 144 -32.00 13.91 8.14
N TRP A 145 -31.69 14.12 6.85
CA TRP A 145 -32.11 13.21 5.78
C TRP A 145 -31.38 11.86 5.86
N LEU A 146 -30.09 11.87 6.22
CA LEU A 146 -29.27 10.67 6.35
C LEU A 146 -29.66 9.88 7.59
N TYR A 147 -29.96 10.57 8.70
CA TYR A 147 -30.55 9.96 9.89
C TYR A 147 -31.87 9.23 9.56
N ALA A 148 -32.78 9.89 8.85
CA ALA A 148 -34.05 9.28 8.45
C ALA A 148 -33.83 8.03 7.55
N GLU A 149 -32.87 8.08 6.64
CA GLU A 149 -32.49 6.94 5.79
C GLU A 149 -31.93 5.77 6.62
N VAL A 150 -31.03 6.04 7.56
CA VAL A 150 -30.44 5.02 8.45
C VAL A 150 -31.52 4.33 9.26
N VAL A 151 -32.46 5.08 9.85
CA VAL A 151 -33.57 4.54 10.63
C VAL A 151 -34.50 3.70 9.75
N ALA A 152 -34.86 4.19 8.56
CA ALA A 152 -35.77 3.49 7.65
C ALA A 152 -35.19 2.18 7.10
N ASN A 153 -33.90 2.16 6.80
CA ASN A 153 -33.23 1.02 6.17
C ASN A 153 -32.48 0.11 7.15
N HIS A 154 -32.48 0.45 8.45
CA HIS A 154 -31.65 -0.21 9.46
C HIS A 154 -30.18 -0.31 9.04
N ALA A 155 -29.66 0.77 8.44
CA ALA A 155 -28.31 0.78 7.90
C ALA A 155 -27.25 0.71 9.02
N LYS A 156 -26.14 0.02 8.76
CA LYS A 156 -24.99 0.01 9.67
C LYS A 156 -24.37 1.42 9.74
N VAL A 157 -24.08 1.88 10.94
CA VAL A 157 -23.37 3.14 11.21
C VAL A 157 -21.99 2.83 11.77
N ALA A 158 -20.97 3.60 11.37
CA ALA A 158 -19.60 3.46 11.87
C ALA A 158 -18.79 4.75 11.67
N ASP A 159 -17.79 4.96 12.50
CA ASP A 159 -16.78 6.00 12.27
C ASP A 159 -16.03 5.74 10.96
N THR A 160 -16.00 6.73 10.07
CA THR A 160 -15.19 6.66 8.85
C THR A 160 -14.00 7.61 8.87
N ARG A 161 -12.97 7.20 8.12
CA ARG A 161 -11.71 7.92 7.96
C ARG A 161 -11.30 7.92 6.49
N CYS A 162 -10.61 8.97 6.07
CA CYS A 162 -9.85 8.93 4.82
C CYS A 162 -8.61 8.09 5.00
N SER A 163 -8.46 7.10 4.14
CA SER A 163 -7.28 6.27 4.05
C SER A 163 -6.53 6.62 2.77
N LEU A 164 -5.27 7.02 2.91
CA LEU A 164 -4.36 7.09 1.78
C LEU A 164 -4.12 5.70 1.21
N ILE A 165 -4.07 5.60 -0.11
CA ILE A 165 -3.72 4.36 -0.82
C ILE A 165 -2.20 4.23 -0.91
N VAL A 166 -1.51 5.34 -1.21
CA VAL A 166 -0.04 5.44 -1.23
C VAL A 166 0.41 6.61 -0.34
N PRO A 167 1.32 6.40 0.64
CA PRO A 167 1.80 7.48 1.50
C PRO A 167 2.78 8.42 0.78
N GLU A 168 2.61 9.73 0.96
CA GLU A 168 3.33 10.79 0.21
C GLU A 168 4.85 10.82 0.44
N HIS A 169 5.31 10.69 1.68
CA HIS A 169 6.74 10.80 2.02
C HIS A 169 7.62 9.72 1.39
N ILE A 170 7.01 8.66 0.87
CA ILE A 170 7.67 7.53 0.21
C ILE A 170 7.65 7.66 -1.31
N ALA A 171 6.63 8.33 -1.85
CA ALA A 171 6.55 8.68 -3.26
C ALA A 171 7.63 9.70 -3.66
N CYS A 172 7.95 10.63 -2.75
CA CYS A 172 8.90 11.73 -2.95
C CYS A 172 10.29 11.48 -2.31
N GLU A 173 10.51 10.33 -1.68
CA GLU A 173 11.84 9.98 -1.15
C GLU A 173 12.82 9.80 -2.32
N ASP A 174 13.52 10.89 -2.66
CA ASP A 174 14.68 10.88 -3.52
C ASP A 174 15.57 12.10 -3.24
N ILE A 175 16.87 11.82 -3.05
CA ILE A 175 18.02 12.74 -3.17
C ILE A 175 18.32 13.64 -1.95
N ALA A 176 19.05 13.10 -0.98
CA ALA A 176 20.06 13.85 -0.22
C ALA A 176 21.12 12.91 0.38
N GLY A 177 21.76 12.05 -0.42
CA GLY A 177 22.75 11.15 0.18
C GLY A 177 23.51 10.14 -0.66
N SER A 178 23.46 10.12 -2.00
CA SER A 178 24.42 9.28 -2.74
C SER A 178 24.50 9.70 -4.21
N ILE A 179 25.49 10.52 -4.53
CA ILE A 179 25.94 10.71 -5.92
C ILE A 179 27.33 10.05 -6.12
N ASN A 180 27.91 9.40 -5.11
CA ASN A 180 29.32 9.00 -5.18
C ASN A 180 29.64 7.59 -4.66
N THR A 181 28.73 6.61 -4.79
CA THR A 181 29.15 5.19 -4.78
C THR A 181 28.47 4.40 -5.89
N SER A 182 29.04 3.25 -6.23
CA SER A 182 28.75 2.38 -7.37
C SER A 182 27.33 1.75 -7.38
N THR A 183 26.33 2.37 -6.75
CA THR A 183 24.98 1.84 -6.43
C THR A 183 23.89 2.37 -7.38
N SER A 184 24.13 2.36 -8.70
CA SER A 184 23.16 2.82 -9.72
C SER A 184 21.85 2.00 -9.82
N ASN A 185 21.72 0.91 -9.04
CA ASN A 185 20.68 -0.10 -9.20
C ASN A 185 19.61 -0.03 -8.09
N ILE A 186 19.77 0.88 -7.13
CA ILE A 186 18.87 1.02 -5.97
C ILE A 186 17.78 2.03 -6.32
N GLN A 187 16.56 1.55 -6.56
CA GLN A 187 15.40 2.40 -6.86
C GLN A 187 14.26 2.12 -5.88
N THR A 188 13.49 3.15 -5.50
CA THR A 188 12.33 2.99 -4.61
C THR A 188 11.19 2.24 -5.30
N ILE A 189 10.34 1.57 -4.52
CA ILE A 189 9.23 0.75 -5.05
C ILE A 189 8.24 1.57 -5.91
N PRO A 190 7.85 2.80 -5.53
CA PRO A 190 7.02 3.66 -6.36
C PRO A 190 7.64 3.95 -7.73
N ARG A 191 8.97 4.12 -7.81
CA ARG A 191 9.70 4.36 -9.07
C ARG A 191 9.81 3.11 -9.90
N LEU A 192 10.14 1.99 -9.26
CA LEU A 192 10.18 0.69 -9.91
C LEU A 192 8.84 0.40 -10.57
N PHE A 193 7.73 0.55 -9.85
CA PHE A 193 6.39 0.28 -10.39
C PHE A 193 5.76 1.42 -11.19
N GLY A 194 6.46 2.54 -11.33
CA GLY A 194 6.10 3.62 -12.26
C GLY A 194 4.99 4.55 -11.76
N ILE A 195 4.70 4.56 -10.46
CA ILE A 195 3.71 5.45 -9.86
C ILE A 195 4.32 6.76 -9.33
N ALA A 196 5.65 6.84 -9.20
CA ALA A 196 6.33 8.04 -8.67
C ALA A 196 6.05 9.32 -9.50
N ASN A 197 5.86 9.19 -10.81
CA ASN A 197 5.62 10.32 -11.71
C ASN A 197 4.15 10.78 -11.73
N ASP A 198 3.23 10.00 -11.16
CA ASP A 198 1.80 10.33 -11.12
C ASP A 198 1.46 11.24 -9.92
N PHE A 199 2.38 11.42 -8.97
CA PHE A 199 2.25 12.37 -7.87
C PHE A 199 2.48 13.79 -8.38
N CYS A 200 1.50 14.68 -8.16
CA CYS A 200 1.52 16.03 -8.69
C CYS A 200 2.60 16.87 -7.97
N PRO A 201 3.53 17.52 -8.68
CA PRO A 201 4.59 18.31 -8.03
C PRO A 201 4.06 19.58 -7.32
N ASN A 202 2.82 19.99 -7.59
CA ASN A 202 2.24 21.25 -7.11
C ASN A 202 1.06 21.07 -6.14
N GLN A 203 0.66 19.85 -5.80
CA GLN A 203 -0.38 19.59 -4.81
C GLN A 203 0.03 18.40 -3.92
N PRO A 204 -0.08 18.52 -2.59
CA PRO A 204 0.26 17.41 -1.71
C PRO A 204 -0.59 16.17 -2.05
N ALA A 205 0.08 15.04 -2.28
CA ALA A 205 -0.57 13.77 -2.58
C ALA A 205 -1.51 13.30 -1.45
N ILE A 206 -1.37 13.88 -0.25
CA ILE A 206 -2.22 13.65 0.92
C ILE A 206 -3.66 14.15 0.69
N PHE A 207 -3.88 15.11 -0.21
CA PHE A 207 -5.20 15.68 -0.44
C PHE A 207 -5.87 15.20 -1.74
N ASP A 208 -5.13 14.54 -2.64
CA ASP A 208 -5.71 14.04 -3.88
C ASP A 208 -6.74 12.93 -3.62
N LEU A 209 -8.02 13.17 -3.93
CA LEU A 209 -9.11 12.20 -3.75
C LEU A 209 -8.88 10.90 -4.54
N ARG A 210 -8.10 10.96 -5.63
CA ARG A 210 -7.66 9.76 -6.36
C ARG A 210 -6.80 8.82 -5.51
N ASN A 211 -6.13 9.35 -4.49
CA ASN A 211 -5.29 8.60 -3.55
C ASN A 211 -6.02 8.34 -2.21
N ILE A 212 -7.34 8.56 -2.12
CA ILE A 212 -8.10 8.46 -0.87
C ILE A 212 -9.30 7.52 -0.99
N LEU A 213 -9.39 6.58 -0.06
CA LEU A 213 -10.59 5.78 0.23
C LEU A 213 -11.29 6.28 1.50
N THR A 214 -12.61 6.37 1.49
CA THR A 214 -13.39 6.51 2.73
C THR A 214 -13.66 5.12 3.29
N LEU A 215 -13.08 4.81 4.46
CA LEU A 215 -13.17 3.49 5.07
C LEU A 215 -13.65 3.60 6.53
N GLU A 216 -14.48 2.65 6.98
CA GLU A 216 -14.74 2.50 8.42
C GLU A 216 -13.44 2.11 9.14
N VAL A 217 -13.28 2.56 10.39
CA VAL A 217 -12.02 2.43 11.16
C VAL A 217 -11.42 1.02 11.11
N GLY A 218 -12.24 -0.01 11.33
CA GLY A 218 -11.78 -1.40 11.30
C GLY A 218 -11.25 -1.83 9.92
N VAL A 219 -11.98 -1.49 8.87
CA VAL A 219 -11.59 -1.79 7.48
C VAL A 219 -10.34 -1.01 7.09
N GLN A 220 -10.22 0.25 7.53
CA GLN A 220 -9.02 1.06 7.32
C GLN A 220 -7.77 0.40 7.91
N VAL A 221 -7.86 -0.11 9.14
CA VAL A 221 -6.74 -0.81 9.79
C VAL A 221 -6.32 -2.03 8.97
N CYS A 222 -7.28 -2.83 8.49
CA CYS A 222 -6.97 -3.98 7.66
C CYS A 222 -6.39 -3.61 6.29
N PHE A 223 -6.88 -2.55 5.67
CA PHE A 223 -6.35 -2.05 4.41
C PHE A 223 -4.89 -1.62 4.57
N LYS A 224 -4.59 -0.76 5.55
CA LYS A 224 -3.23 -0.29 5.85
C LYS A 224 -2.27 -1.40 6.24
N LYS A 225 -2.77 -2.48 6.86
CA LYS A 225 -1.96 -3.66 7.23
C LYS A 225 -1.82 -4.69 6.09
N PHE A 226 -2.29 -4.38 4.88
CA PHE A 226 -2.36 -5.33 3.75
C PHE A 226 -3.10 -6.64 4.08
N VAL A 227 -3.99 -6.61 5.07
CA VAL A 227 -4.89 -7.72 5.40
C VAL A 227 -6.03 -7.78 4.39
N ILE A 228 -6.40 -6.62 3.83
CA ILE A 228 -7.37 -6.49 2.75
C ILE A 228 -6.77 -5.61 1.65
N TRP A 229 -7.00 -5.99 0.38
CA TRP A 229 -6.67 -5.17 -0.78
C TRP A 229 -7.71 -5.36 -1.88
N LEU A 230 -7.65 -4.51 -2.91
CA LEU A 230 -8.60 -4.50 -4.02
C LEU A 230 -7.94 -4.99 -5.30
N GLU A 231 -8.55 -5.96 -5.98
CA GLU A 231 -8.09 -6.44 -7.29
C GLU A 231 -9.15 -6.17 -8.36
N PRO A 232 -8.78 -5.61 -9.52
CA PRO A 232 -9.77 -5.32 -10.56
C PRO A 232 -10.42 -6.62 -11.05
N THR A 233 -11.73 -6.59 -11.25
CA THR A 233 -12.45 -7.72 -11.85
C THR A 233 -12.15 -7.89 -13.34
N GLY A 234 -11.72 -6.80 -14.00
CA GLY A 234 -11.48 -6.75 -15.45
C GLY A 234 -12.74 -6.73 -16.31
N ALA A 235 -13.93 -6.90 -15.72
CA ALA A 235 -15.20 -6.97 -16.44
C ALA A 235 -15.97 -5.65 -16.43
N VAL A 236 -15.89 -4.90 -15.32
CA VAL A 236 -16.64 -3.65 -15.11
C VAL A 236 -15.68 -2.59 -14.57
N ASP A 237 -15.79 -1.38 -15.12
CA ASP A 237 -14.99 -0.23 -14.67
C ASP A 237 -15.23 0.04 -13.18
N ASN A 238 -14.15 0.34 -12.45
CA ASN A 238 -14.15 0.60 -11.02
C ASN A 238 -14.76 -0.53 -10.15
N GLN A 239 -14.81 -1.76 -10.67
CA GLN A 239 -15.25 -2.92 -9.91
C GLN A 239 -14.07 -3.80 -9.48
N TYR A 240 -14.04 -4.14 -8.19
CA TYR A 240 -12.94 -4.83 -7.55
C TYR A 240 -13.39 -6.01 -6.70
N TYR A 241 -12.62 -7.10 -6.73
CA TYR A 241 -12.65 -8.11 -5.68
C TYR A 241 -12.04 -7.53 -4.41
N ILE A 242 -12.73 -7.71 -3.28
CA ILE A 242 -12.16 -7.49 -1.95
C ILE A 242 -11.39 -8.75 -1.59
N VAL A 243 -10.07 -8.71 -1.75
CA VAL A 243 -9.18 -9.83 -1.46
C VAL A 243 -8.70 -9.73 -0.01
N ARG A 244 -8.62 -10.88 0.65
CA ARG A 244 -8.25 -10.99 2.07
C ARG A 244 -6.97 -11.80 2.20
N LYS A 245 -6.18 -11.48 3.23
CA LYS A 245 -5.03 -12.32 3.61
C LYS A 245 -5.50 -13.72 4.01
N GLU A 246 -6.56 -13.78 4.81
CA GLU A 246 -7.25 -15.00 5.24
C GLU A 246 -8.77 -14.79 5.19
N ASP A 247 -9.53 -15.84 4.89
CA ASP A 247 -10.99 -15.77 4.63
C ASP A 247 -11.81 -15.30 5.84
N TYR A 248 -11.27 -15.42 7.06
CA TYR A 248 -11.96 -14.98 8.27
C TYR A 248 -11.85 -13.47 8.53
N HIS A 249 -10.93 -12.76 7.87
CA HIS A 249 -10.78 -11.32 8.06
C HIS A 249 -11.96 -10.56 7.45
N TYR A 250 -12.76 -9.89 8.30
CA TYR A 250 -13.91 -9.08 7.87
C TYR A 250 -14.83 -9.83 6.90
N ARG A 251 -15.31 -11.00 7.35
CA ARG A 251 -16.22 -11.88 6.59
C ARG A 251 -17.49 -11.16 6.12
N ASP A 252 -17.93 -10.16 6.86
CA ASP A 252 -19.15 -9.41 6.57
C ASP A 252 -18.99 -8.40 5.42
N LEU A 253 -17.75 -8.17 4.95
CA LEU A 253 -17.53 -7.40 3.73
C LEU A 253 -18.00 -8.18 2.50
N PRO A 254 -18.53 -7.51 1.47
CA PRO A 254 -18.87 -8.17 0.22
C PRO A 254 -17.61 -8.79 -0.43
N GLY A 255 -17.83 -9.75 -1.33
CA GLY A 255 -16.73 -10.33 -2.13
C GLY A 255 -16.27 -9.39 -3.25
N VAL A 256 -17.20 -8.57 -3.77
CA VAL A 256 -17.00 -7.64 -4.88
C VAL A 256 -17.62 -6.29 -4.52
N VAL A 257 -16.95 -5.21 -4.91
CA VAL A 257 -17.43 -3.84 -4.73
C VAL A 257 -17.29 -3.06 -6.03
N THR A 258 -18.23 -2.16 -6.30
CA THR A 258 -18.12 -1.19 -7.41
C THR A 258 -18.00 0.20 -6.81
N LEU A 259 -16.90 0.89 -7.08
CA LEU A 259 -16.70 2.26 -6.60
C LEU A 259 -17.48 3.21 -7.50
N SER A 260 -18.32 4.04 -6.90
CA SER A 260 -19.18 5.01 -7.59
C SER A 260 -19.17 6.33 -6.84
N SER A 261 -19.31 7.43 -7.56
CA SER A 261 -19.44 8.76 -6.95
C SER A 261 -20.88 9.25 -7.05
N THR A 262 -21.41 9.80 -5.95
CA THR A 262 -22.65 10.59 -5.97
C THR A 262 -22.43 12.04 -6.39
N SER A 263 -21.16 12.46 -6.50
CA SER A 263 -20.74 13.80 -6.92
C SER A 263 -19.81 13.68 -8.13
N PRO A 264 -20.32 13.79 -9.38
CA PRO A 264 -19.55 13.50 -10.60
C PRO A 264 -18.25 14.31 -10.74
N ASP A 265 -18.17 15.48 -10.11
CA ASP A 265 -17.00 16.35 -10.12
C ASP A 265 -15.88 15.88 -9.18
N LEU A 266 -16.16 14.95 -8.27
CA LEU A 266 -15.19 14.40 -7.34
C LEU A 266 -14.64 13.06 -7.86
N PRO A 267 -13.32 12.95 -8.07
CA PRO A 267 -12.74 11.76 -8.70
C PRO A 267 -12.75 10.55 -7.76
N LEU A 268 -13.00 9.39 -8.35
CA LEU A 268 -12.82 8.10 -7.71
C LEU A 268 -11.32 7.81 -7.46
N PRO A 269 -11.02 6.88 -6.54
CA PRO A 269 -9.68 6.33 -6.39
C PRO A 269 -9.07 5.91 -7.73
N ASP A 270 -7.82 6.31 -8.00
CA ASP A 270 -7.14 5.92 -9.24
C ASP A 270 -6.84 4.41 -9.22
N PRO A 271 -7.29 3.66 -10.24
CA PRO A 271 -7.03 2.23 -10.35
C PRO A 271 -5.53 1.88 -10.28
N LYS A 272 -4.62 2.77 -10.70
CA LYS A 272 -3.17 2.56 -10.61
C LYS A 272 -2.67 2.52 -9.18
N TYR A 273 -3.17 3.41 -8.31
CA TYR A 273 -2.79 3.41 -6.89
C TYR A 273 -3.31 2.15 -6.20
N LEU A 274 -4.53 1.73 -6.54
CA LEU A 274 -5.09 0.46 -6.04
C LEU A 274 -4.28 -0.75 -6.51
N ALA A 275 -3.90 -0.79 -7.79
CA ALA A 275 -3.07 -1.85 -8.35
C ALA A 275 -1.68 -1.90 -7.70
N PHE A 276 -1.08 -0.74 -7.42
CA PHE A 276 0.17 -0.64 -6.67
C PHE A 276 0.04 -1.19 -5.24
N HIS A 277 -0.98 -0.76 -4.51
CA HIS A 277 -1.24 -1.24 -3.16
C HIS A 277 -1.47 -2.77 -3.14
N ALA A 278 -2.25 -3.30 -4.09
CA ALA A 278 -2.46 -4.74 -4.25
C ALA A 278 -1.15 -5.50 -4.55
N ALA A 279 -0.29 -4.96 -5.42
CA ALA A 279 1.02 -5.54 -5.69
C ALA A 279 1.88 -5.60 -4.42
N CYS A 280 1.94 -4.52 -3.65
CA CYS A 280 2.64 -4.50 -2.35
C CYS A 280 2.07 -5.54 -1.38
N ALA A 281 0.74 -5.65 -1.28
CA ALA A 281 0.08 -6.66 -0.44
C ALA A 281 0.50 -8.09 -0.82
N ARG A 282 0.48 -8.41 -2.12
CA ARG A 282 0.87 -9.74 -2.63
C ARG A 282 2.34 -10.02 -2.41
N ILE A 283 3.22 -9.05 -2.65
CA ILE A 283 4.66 -9.20 -2.43
C ILE A 283 4.94 -9.53 -0.97
N LEU A 284 4.36 -8.77 -0.04
CA LEU A 284 4.53 -8.99 1.39
C LEU A 284 3.94 -10.32 1.86
N LYS A 285 2.78 -10.70 1.33
CA LYS A 285 2.13 -11.98 1.66
C LYS A 285 2.95 -13.17 1.19
N PHE A 286 3.31 -13.21 -0.10
CA PHE A 286 3.93 -14.38 -0.69
C PHE A 286 5.43 -14.48 -0.42
N SER A 287 6.10 -13.39 -0.06
CA SER A 287 7.49 -13.44 0.42
C SER A 287 7.63 -13.88 1.88
N GLY A 288 6.54 -13.91 2.65
CA GLY A 288 6.58 -14.11 4.10
C GLY A 288 7.03 -12.87 4.89
N ALA A 289 7.27 -11.74 4.23
CA ALA A 289 7.71 -10.51 4.90
C ALA A 289 6.62 -9.86 5.74
N SER A 290 5.34 -10.10 5.45
CA SER A 290 4.21 -9.48 6.17
C SER A 290 4.25 -9.73 7.68
N ASP A 291 4.36 -10.98 8.12
CA ASP A 291 4.32 -11.32 9.55
C ASP A 291 5.56 -10.78 10.26
N PHE A 292 6.72 -10.89 9.62
CA PHE A 292 7.99 -10.38 10.11
C PHE A 292 7.98 -8.86 10.34
N ILE A 293 7.48 -8.09 9.36
CA ILE A 293 7.38 -6.62 9.48
C ILE A 293 6.35 -6.22 10.53
N ILE A 294 5.20 -6.89 10.59
CA ILE A 294 4.14 -6.59 11.57
C ILE A 294 4.67 -6.81 12.99
N SER A 295 5.24 -7.98 13.28
CA SER A 295 5.80 -8.29 14.60
C SER A 295 6.83 -7.27 15.04
N PHE A 296 7.76 -6.89 14.14
CA PHE A 296 8.74 -5.87 14.48
C PHE A 296 8.12 -4.50 14.76
N LEU A 297 7.16 -4.05 13.95
CA LEU A 297 6.54 -2.74 14.15
C LEU A 297 5.73 -2.71 15.45
N ASP A 298 5.03 -3.81 15.76
CA ASP A 298 4.32 -3.96 17.03
C ASP A 298 5.31 -3.95 18.21
N GLU A 299 6.44 -4.64 18.13
CA GLU A 299 7.51 -4.60 19.16
C GLU A 299 8.07 -3.19 19.36
N VAL A 300 8.39 -2.46 18.29
CA VAL A 300 8.91 -1.09 18.38
C VAL A 300 7.89 -0.11 18.95
N GLU A 301 6.60 -0.34 18.71
CA GLU A 301 5.50 0.46 19.28
C GLU A 301 5.24 0.11 20.76
N ASP A 302 5.35 -1.17 21.15
CA ASP A 302 5.07 -1.66 22.50
C ASP A 302 6.27 -1.57 23.47
N THR A 303 7.51 -1.48 22.96
CA THR A 303 8.72 -1.56 23.79
C THR A 303 9.78 -0.52 23.41
N HIS A 304 10.31 0.17 24.42
CA HIS A 304 11.63 0.82 24.37
C HIS A 304 12.81 -0.20 24.36
N VAL A 305 12.56 -1.50 24.13
CA VAL A 305 13.55 -2.58 24.27
C VAL A 305 13.32 -3.65 23.20
N LEU A 306 14.27 -3.78 22.27
CA LEU A 306 14.33 -4.83 21.23
C LEU A 306 14.16 -6.24 21.84
N SER A 307 13.53 -7.16 21.11
CA SER A 307 13.26 -8.51 21.59
C SER A 307 14.53 -9.27 21.97
N GLY A 308 14.46 -10.03 23.07
CA GLY A 308 15.59 -10.80 23.60
C GLY A 308 15.97 -12.04 22.77
N ASP A 309 15.18 -12.37 21.75
CA ASP A 309 15.41 -13.53 20.87
C ASP A 309 16.26 -13.19 19.62
N GLY A 310 16.62 -11.92 19.43
CA GLY A 310 17.49 -11.46 18.35
C GLY A 310 16.78 -11.16 17.02
N SER A 311 15.48 -11.43 16.92
CA SER A 311 14.68 -11.17 15.71
C SER A 311 14.61 -9.67 15.37
N SER A 312 14.44 -8.79 16.37
CA SER A 312 14.49 -7.33 16.13
C SER A 312 15.91 -6.86 15.78
N GLY A 313 16.95 -7.60 16.17
CA GLY A 313 18.35 -7.29 15.86
C GLY A 313 18.69 -7.49 14.38
N GLU A 314 18.17 -8.55 13.76
CA GLU A 314 18.30 -8.76 12.31
C GLU A 314 17.57 -7.65 11.53
N LEU A 315 16.37 -7.25 11.94
CA LEU A 315 15.65 -6.18 11.24
C LEU A 315 16.24 -4.79 11.50
N LEU A 316 16.71 -4.49 12.70
CA LEU A 316 17.45 -3.26 12.96
C LEU A 316 18.68 -3.19 12.05
N ASN A 317 19.42 -4.30 11.88
CA ASN A 317 20.50 -4.37 10.92
C ASN A 317 20.03 -4.16 9.47
N HIS A 318 18.87 -4.72 9.08
CA HIS A 318 18.29 -4.46 7.76
C HIS A 318 17.94 -2.98 7.55
N LEU A 319 17.33 -2.33 8.54
CA LEU A 319 16.97 -0.91 8.48
C LEU A 319 18.20 -0.02 8.47
N LEU A 320 19.19 -0.30 9.33
CA LEU A 320 20.46 0.43 9.37
C LEU A 320 21.24 0.25 8.06
N ARG A 321 21.20 -0.93 7.43
CA ARG A 321 21.81 -1.16 6.11
C ARG A 321 21.07 -0.44 4.99
N ALA A 322 19.74 -0.45 5.02
CA ALA A 322 18.94 0.31 4.07
C ALA A 322 19.17 1.82 4.22
N GLU A 323 19.44 2.31 5.43
CA GLU A 323 19.86 3.70 5.68
C GLU A 323 21.32 3.95 5.26
N SER A 324 22.25 3.04 5.55
CA SER A 324 23.66 3.23 5.15
C SER A 324 23.82 3.23 3.63
N LEU A 325 23.10 2.35 2.92
CA LEU A 325 23.08 2.29 1.45
C LEU A 325 22.37 3.50 0.81
N ALA A 326 21.58 4.25 1.58
CA ALA A 326 20.93 5.48 1.12
C ALA A 326 21.78 6.75 1.41
N VAL A 327 22.78 6.65 2.28
CA VAL A 327 23.63 7.77 2.75
C VAL A 327 25.09 7.66 2.24
N SER A 328 25.45 6.55 1.57
CA SER A 328 26.76 6.35 0.91
C SER A 328 26.61 6.32 -0.60
#